data_AF-A0A9D0ZVP8-F1
#
_entry.id   AF-A0A9D0ZVP8-F1
#
_cell.length_a   1.000
_cell.length_b   1.000
_cell.length_c   1.000
_cell.angle_alpha   90.00
_cell.angle_beta   90.00
_cell.angle_gamma   90.00
#
_symmetry.space_group_name_H-M   'P 1'
#
loop_
_entity.id
_entity.type
_entity.pdbx_description
1 polymer ?
#
loop_
_entity_poly.entity_id
_entity_poly.type
_entity_poly.pdbx_seq_one_letter_code
_entity_poly.pdbx_strand_id
1 'polypeptide(L)'
;GYKSFVLQPTVGGTFTYANGSYDSNYGTIYSGWTAKDGVMETYTATVPANTTATLYLPISQEQADATTVPEGAEFVEMTEHNGTTCAVYTLQSGSYEFTIGA
;
A
#
# COMPACT_ATOMS: atom_id res chain seq x y z
N GLY A 1 -6.64 14.94 -12.67
CA GLY A 1 -6.30 13.75 -13.48
C GLY A 1 -5.30 12.93 -12.69
N TYR A 2 -5.67 11.72 -12.30
CA TYR A 2 -4.92 10.84 -11.38
C TYR A 2 -3.64 10.26 -12.03
N LYS A 3 -2.79 11.12 -12.61
CA LYS A 3 -1.53 10.71 -13.22
C LYS A 3 -0.52 10.26 -12.16
N SER A 4 -0.60 10.85 -10.97
CA SER A 4 0.04 10.37 -9.75
C SER A 4 -0.98 10.47 -8.61
N PHE A 5 -1.03 9.45 -7.74
CA PHE A 5 -1.95 9.41 -6.61
C PHE A 5 -1.32 8.76 -5.38
N VAL A 6 -1.96 8.95 -4.23
CA VAL A 6 -1.48 8.41 -2.95
C VAL A 6 -2.38 7.27 -2.51
N LEU A 7 -1.75 6.19 -2.07
CA LEU A 7 -2.38 5.07 -1.39
C LEU A 7 -1.93 5.09 0.07
N GLN A 8 -2.87 5.25 0.99
CA GLN A 8 -2.59 5.30 2.41
C GLN A 8 -3.61 4.44 3.16
N PRO A 9 -3.43 3.11 3.18
CA PRO A 9 -4.22 2.25 4.04
C PRO A 9 -4.01 2.65 5.51
N THR A 10 -5.06 2.47 6.31
CA THR A 10 -4.97 2.61 7.77
C THR A 10 -5.59 1.37 8.38
N VAL A 11 -4.78 0.65 9.15
CA VAL A 11 -5.23 -0.54 9.90
C VAL A 11 -5.53 -0.10 11.32
N GLY A 12 -6.63 -0.59 11.87
CA GLY A 12 -6.97 -0.28 13.25
C GLY A 12 -8.28 -0.89 13.71
N GLY A 13 -8.46 -0.89 15.02
CA GLY A 13 -9.67 -1.39 15.67
C GLY A 13 -9.87 -2.90 15.50
N THR A 14 -11.10 -3.30 15.21
CA THR A 14 -11.52 -4.69 15.04
C THR A 14 -11.67 -5.11 13.56
N PHE A 15 -11.23 -4.26 12.63
CA PHE A 15 -11.34 -4.54 11.21
C PHE A 15 -10.29 -5.55 10.77
N THR A 16 -10.74 -6.62 10.12
CA THR A 16 -9.88 -7.69 9.59
C THR A 16 -9.57 -7.51 8.11
N TYR A 17 -10.25 -6.59 7.43
CA TYR A 17 -9.93 -6.21 6.06
C TYR A 17 -10.62 -4.89 5.70
N ALA A 18 -10.08 -4.21 4.70
CA ALA A 18 -10.76 -3.14 3.97
C ALA A 18 -10.30 -3.16 2.52
N ASN A 19 -11.20 -2.89 1.59
CA ASN A 19 -10.87 -2.72 0.18
C ASN A 19 -11.71 -1.60 -0.44
N GLY A 20 -11.19 -1.03 -1.53
CA GLY A 20 -11.85 0.01 -2.29
C GLY A 20 -11.31 0.06 -3.71
N SER A 21 -12.19 0.40 -4.64
CA SER A 21 -11.84 0.68 -6.03
C SER A 21 -12.35 2.06 -6.43
N TYR A 22 -11.62 2.69 -7.34
CA TYR A 22 -11.99 3.96 -7.93
C TYR A 22 -11.74 3.92 -9.43
N ASP A 23 -12.78 4.18 -10.22
CA ASP A 23 -12.67 4.22 -11.67
C ASP A 23 -12.19 5.61 -12.11
N SER A 24 -10.94 5.66 -12.56
CA SER A 24 -10.32 6.87 -13.08
C SER A 24 -10.36 6.88 -14.61
N ASN A 25 -10.13 8.04 -15.22
CA ASN A 25 -9.99 8.15 -16.68
C ASN A 25 -8.84 7.30 -17.27
N TYR A 26 -7.91 6.82 -16.44
CA TYR A 26 -6.79 5.97 -16.85
C TYR A 26 -7.05 4.47 -16.60
N GLY A 27 -8.18 4.13 -15.98
CA GLY A 27 -8.53 2.78 -15.53
C GLY A 27 -8.83 2.71 -14.04
N THR A 28 -9.12 1.51 -13.57
CA THR A 28 -9.48 1.24 -12.18
C THR A 28 -8.24 1.27 -11.28
N ILE A 29 -8.31 2.12 -10.26
CA ILE A 29 -7.39 2.11 -9.10
C ILE A 29 -8.00 1.17 -8.07
N TYR A 30 -7.21 0.26 -7.51
CA TYR A 30 -7.64 -0.63 -6.44
C TYR A 30 -6.67 -0.55 -5.26
N SER A 31 -7.20 -0.66 -4.05
CA SER A 31 -6.45 -0.74 -2.81
C SER A 31 -7.21 -1.60 -1.81
N GLY A 32 -6.53 -2.54 -1.18
CA GLY A 32 -7.13 -3.31 -0.10
C GLY A 32 -6.10 -4.01 0.77
N TRP A 33 -6.44 -4.25 2.02
CA TRP A 33 -5.60 -4.98 2.97
C TRP A 33 -6.43 -5.99 3.75
N THR A 34 -5.74 -6.99 4.28
CA THR A 34 -6.23 -7.86 5.34
C THR A 34 -5.36 -7.68 6.59
N ALA A 35 -5.98 -7.89 7.74
CA ALA A 35 -5.33 -7.86 9.03
C ALA A 35 -5.83 -8.98 9.92
N LYS A 36 -4.94 -9.43 10.78
CA LYS A 36 -5.20 -10.46 11.78
C LYS A 36 -4.60 -10.02 13.11
N ASP A 37 -5.38 -10.17 14.17
CA ASP A 37 -4.99 -9.76 15.53
C ASP A 37 -4.52 -8.28 15.61
N GLY A 38 -5.10 -7.41 14.77
CA GLY A 38 -4.77 -5.98 14.69
C GLY A 38 -3.51 -5.66 13.88
N VAL A 39 -2.87 -6.65 13.26
CA VAL A 39 -1.67 -6.50 12.44
C VAL A 39 -1.99 -6.78 10.97
N MET A 40 -1.53 -5.92 10.06
CA MET A 40 -1.69 -6.13 8.62
C MET A 40 -0.94 -7.40 8.19
N GLU A 41 -1.61 -8.29 7.45
CA GLU A 41 -0.99 -9.49 6.86
C GLU A 41 -0.68 -9.28 5.38
N THR A 42 -1.63 -8.72 4.63
CA THR A 42 -1.44 -8.45 3.20
C THR A 42 -1.97 -7.09 2.80
N TYR A 43 -1.34 -6.51 1.78
CA TYR A 43 -1.81 -5.32 1.09
C TYR A 43 -1.77 -5.53 -0.41
N THR A 44 -2.84 -5.15 -1.09
CA THR A 44 -3.05 -5.33 -2.52
C THR A 44 -3.37 -3.99 -3.15
N ALA A 45 -2.76 -3.69 -4.29
CA ALA A 45 -3.01 -2.46 -5.02
C ALA A 45 -2.96 -2.66 -6.54
N THR A 46 -3.78 -1.91 -7.26
CA THR A 46 -3.72 -1.83 -8.72
C THR A 46 -3.52 -0.38 -9.12
N VAL A 47 -2.45 -0.14 -9.87
CA VAL A 47 -2.09 1.15 -10.44
C VAL A 47 -2.33 1.09 -11.95
N PRO A 48 -3.27 1.87 -12.50
CA PRO A 48 -3.61 1.82 -13.91
C PRO A 48 -2.45 2.25 -14.82
N ALA A 49 -2.54 1.88 -16.10
CA ALA A 49 -1.50 2.18 -17.09
C ALA A 49 -1.22 3.69 -17.20
N ASN A 50 0.05 4.05 -17.40
CA ASN A 50 0.51 5.45 -17.50
C ASN A 50 0.29 6.31 -16.24
N THR A 51 0.12 5.67 -15.09
CA THR A 51 0.02 6.34 -13.79
C THR A 51 1.06 5.78 -12.82
N THR A 52 1.33 6.54 -11.76
CA THR A 52 2.18 6.10 -10.64
C THR A 52 1.45 6.31 -9.32
N ALA A 53 1.84 5.54 -8.30
CA ALA A 53 1.30 5.71 -6.96
C ALA A 53 2.41 5.81 -5.92
N THR A 54 2.18 6.61 -4.88
CA THR A 54 2.98 6.59 -3.65
C THR A 54 2.17 5.85 -2.60
N LEU A 55 2.73 4.76 -2.08
CA LEU A 55 2.14 3.95 -1.03
C LEU A 55 2.76 4.30 0.31
N TYR A 56 1.94 4.72 1.27
CA TYR A 56 2.30 4.86 2.68
C TYR A 56 1.72 3.65 3.43
N LEU A 57 2.55 2.63 3.65
CA LEU A 57 2.13 1.40 4.28
C LEU A 57 2.38 1.48 5.79
N PRO A 58 1.35 1.40 6.66
CA PRO A 58 1.49 1.61 8.10
C PRO A 58 2.07 0.37 8.79
N ILE A 59 3.35 0.12 8.56
CA ILE A 59 4.12 -1.01 9.10
C ILE A 59 5.38 -0.51 9.81
N SER A 60 5.93 -1.31 10.72
CA SER A 60 7.19 -1.00 11.41
C SER A 60 8.40 -1.17 10.48
N GLN A 61 9.57 -0.66 10.90
CA GLN A 61 10.84 -0.90 10.19
C GLN A 61 11.14 -2.40 10.06
N GLU A 62 10.95 -3.17 11.15
CA GLU A 62 11.20 -4.62 11.14
C GLU A 62 10.31 -5.34 10.11
N GLN A 63 9.04 -4.94 10.02
CA GLN A 63 8.11 -5.47 9.02
C GLN A 63 8.51 -5.04 7.60
N ALA A 64 8.96 -3.80 7.40
CA ALA A 64 9.41 -3.32 6.10
C ALA A 64 10.65 -4.11 5.62
N ASP A 65 11.58 -4.40 6.53
CA ASP A 65 12.79 -5.19 6.24
C ASP A 65 12.44 -6.67 5.94
N ALA A 66 11.39 -7.20 6.57
CA ALA A 66 10.87 -8.54 6.30
C ALA A 66 9.97 -8.63 5.06
N THR A 67 9.47 -7.50 4.55
CA THR A 67 8.55 -7.45 3.41
C THR A 67 9.32 -7.59 2.11
N THR A 68 8.93 -8.55 1.27
CA THR A 68 9.48 -8.65 -0.08
C THR A 68 8.83 -7.60 -0.98
N VAL A 69 9.63 -6.69 -1.52
CA VAL A 69 9.14 -5.64 -2.43
C VAL A 69 8.87 -6.26 -3.82
N PRO A 70 7.63 -6.19 -4.33
CA PRO A 70 7.29 -6.75 -5.64
C PRO A 70 7.95 -5.96 -6.79
N GLU A 71 8.12 -6.61 -7.95
CA GLU A 71 8.70 -5.97 -9.13
C GLU A 71 7.88 -4.74 -9.56
N GLY A 72 8.56 -3.61 -9.79
CA GLY A 72 7.93 -2.35 -10.12
C GLY A 72 7.43 -1.54 -8.92
N ALA A 73 7.67 -2.04 -7.70
CA ALA A 73 7.63 -1.25 -6.47
C ALA A 73 9.06 -0.95 -5.98
N GLU A 74 9.27 0.22 -5.41
CA GLU A 74 10.56 0.65 -4.87
C GLU A 74 10.36 1.20 -3.46
N PHE A 75 11.09 0.64 -2.48
CA PHE A 75 11.15 1.21 -1.13
C PHE A 75 11.94 2.52 -1.16
N VAL A 76 11.35 3.58 -0.61
CA VAL A 76 11.94 4.91 -0.60
C VAL A 76 12.54 5.20 0.77
N GLU A 77 11.72 5.20 1.81
CA GLU A 77 12.12 5.53 3.18
C GLU A 77 11.07 5.08 4.21
N MET A 78 11.45 5.10 5.49
CA MET A 78 10.49 5.14 6.59
C MET A 78 10.20 6.58 6.97
N THR A 79 8.93 6.91 7.19
CA THR A 79 8.51 8.24 7.60
C THR A 79 7.39 8.17 8.62
N GLU A 80 7.14 9.27 9.33
CA GLU A 80 5.93 9.43 10.14
C GLU A 80 4.92 10.25 9.33
N HIS A 81 3.75 9.66 9.06
CA HIS A 81 2.68 10.32 8.32
C HIS A 81 1.37 10.22 9.11
N ASN A 82 0.75 11.37 9.42
CA ASN A 82 -0.43 11.46 10.30
C ASN A 82 -0.23 10.79 11.68
N GLY A 83 0.95 10.92 12.27
CA GLY A 83 1.27 10.33 13.59
C GLY A 83 1.40 8.81 13.59
N THR A 84 1.48 8.18 12.42
CA THR A 84 1.71 6.74 12.24
C THR A 84 3.02 6.53 11.48
N THR A 85 3.86 5.62 11.96
CA THR A 85 5.04 5.18 11.23
C THR A 85 4.63 4.40 9.98
N CYS A 86 5.16 4.80 8.84
CA CYS A 86 4.84 4.22 7.54
C CYS A 86 6.10 3.96 6.72
N ALA A 87 6.12 2.83 6.02
CA ALA A 87 7.05 2.56 4.94
C ALA A 87 6.53 3.20 3.64
N VAL A 88 7.36 3.99 2.98
CA VAL A 88 7.02 4.68 1.73
C VAL A 88 7.52 3.86 0.55
N TYR A 89 6.62 3.51 -0.37
CA TYR A 89 6.96 2.86 -1.62
C TYR A 89 6.48 3.68 -2.82
N THR A 90 7.27 3.68 -3.89
CA THR A 90 6.83 4.16 -5.21
C THR A 90 6.40 2.98 -6.06
N LEU A 91 5.19 3.05 -6.62
CA LEU A 91 4.59 2.02 -7.46
C LEU A 91 4.45 2.54 -8.89
N GLN A 92 4.95 1.77 -9.85
CA GLN A 92 4.65 1.96 -11.28
C GLN A 92 3.25 1.44 -11.61
N SER A 93 2.85 1.50 -12.89
CA SER A 93 1.61 0.86 -13.31
C SER A 93 1.73 -0.66 -13.23
N GLY A 94 0.77 -1.32 -12.60
CA GLY A 94 0.80 -2.75 -12.34
C GLY A 94 -0.19 -3.18 -11.27
N SER A 95 -0.21 -4.47 -10.98
CA SER A 95 -0.89 -5.02 -9.81
C SER A 95 0.15 -5.54 -8.84
N TYR A 96 -0.03 -5.19 -7.58
CA TYR A 96 0.92 -5.43 -6.51
C TYR A 96 0.25 -6.18 -5.38
N GLU A 97 0.98 -7.12 -4.80
CA GLU A 97 0.65 -7.79 -3.56
C GLU A 97 1.87 -7.72 -2.64
N PHE A 98 1.66 -7.17 -1.45
CA PHE A 98 2.62 -7.07 -0.38
C PHE A 98 2.21 -8.08 0.70
N THR A 99 3.11 -8.99 1.04
CA THR A 99 2.95 -9.88 2.20
C THR A 99 3.80 -9.31 3.33
N ILE A 100 3.15 -8.92 4.42
CA ILE A 100 3.81 -8.31 5.56
C ILE A 100 4.22 -9.45 6.51
N GLY A 101 5.53 -9.62 6.67
CA GLY A 101 6.09 -10.60 7.61
C GLY A 101 5.79 -10.20 9.05
N ALA A 102 5.48 -11.20 9.87
CA ALA A 102 5.41 -11.08 11.33
C ALA A 102 6.79 -11.31 11.97
#